data_AF-A0A962KCL6-F1
#
_entry.id   AF-A0A962KCL6-F1
#
_cell.length_a   1.000
_cell.length_b   1.000
_cell.length_c   1.000
_cell.angle_alpha   90.00
_cell.angle_beta   90.00
_cell.angle_gamma   90.00
#
_symmetry.space_group_name_H-M   'P 1'
#
loop_
_entity.id
_entity.type
_entity.pdbx_description
1 polymer ?
#
loop_
_entity_poly.entity_id
_entity_poly.type
_entity_poly.pdbx_seq_one_letter_code
_entity_poly.pdbx_strand_id
1 'polypeptide(L)'
;MAFVQKEYTKESAPLYRGLVGDGVKSGMLGSWYVDESINAHLFNYGGRGEMPEELGMPPNTSLLVINKTIYHIEYRTTDIKVDNGFIRKFSICRFSIEGEEVIPRPQVYKILEQAFFCICARPI
;
A
#
# COMPACT_ATOMS: atom_id res chain seq x y z
N MET A 1 7.69 12.75 -6.53
CA MET A 1 6.93 11.84 -5.66
C MET A 1 7.60 10.49 -5.75
N ALA A 2 8.18 10.03 -4.66
CA ALA A 2 8.91 8.78 -4.60
C ALA A 2 8.72 8.21 -3.19
N PHE A 3 8.07 7.07 -3.11
CA PHE A 3 7.91 6.33 -1.87
C PHE A 3 9.24 5.73 -1.46
N VAL A 4 9.72 6.08 -0.26
CA VAL A 4 10.94 5.54 0.33
C VAL A 4 10.57 4.57 1.45
N GLN A 5 11.24 3.42 1.49
CA GLN A 5 11.04 2.43 2.55
C GLN A 5 11.60 2.95 3.88
N LYS A 6 10.82 2.79 4.95
CA LYS A 6 11.17 3.15 6.32
C LYS A 6 10.95 1.95 7.23
N GLU A 7 11.98 1.60 7.98
CA GLU A 7 11.96 0.44 8.89
C GLU A 7 11.22 0.77 10.19
N TYR A 8 10.54 -0.23 10.75
CA TYR A 8 9.96 -0.14 12.08
C TYR A 8 11.05 -0.29 13.14
N THR A 9 11.33 0.83 13.81
CA THR A 9 12.24 0.91 14.97
C THR A 9 11.50 1.41 16.20
N LYS A 10 12.13 1.25 17.39
CA LYS A 10 11.60 1.82 18.65
C LYS A 10 11.36 3.33 18.56
N GLU A 11 12.20 4.06 17.82
CA GLU A 11 12.10 5.50 17.62
C GLU A 11 10.92 5.89 16.72
N SER A 12 10.60 5.04 15.74
CA SER A 12 9.47 5.27 14.83
C SER A 12 8.11 4.82 15.39
N ALA A 13 8.11 4.04 16.47
CA ALA A 13 6.91 3.46 17.06
C ALA A 13 5.83 4.49 17.45
N PRO A 14 6.16 5.69 17.98
CA PRO A 14 5.15 6.73 18.25
C PRO A 14 4.47 7.24 16.99
N LEU A 15 5.24 7.50 15.92
CA LEU A 15 4.69 7.92 14.63
C LEU A 15 3.77 6.84 14.04
N TYR A 16 4.22 5.58 14.07
CA TYR A 16 3.43 4.45 13.62
C TYR A 16 2.07 4.40 14.33
N ARG A 17 2.07 4.39 15.67
CA ARG A 17 0.83 4.36 16.47
C ARG A 17 -0.07 5.57 16.22
N GLY A 18 0.51 6.75 16.02
CA GLY A 18 -0.25 7.95 15.68
C GLY A 18 -0.94 7.90 14.30
N LEU A 19 -0.41 7.11 13.35
CA LEU A 19 -0.94 7.00 11.99
C LEU A 19 -1.98 5.88 11.83
N VAL A 20 -1.75 4.71 12.44
CA VAL A 20 -2.60 3.52 12.24
C VAL A 20 -3.49 3.20 13.45
N GLY A 21 -3.32 3.93 14.55
CA GLY A 21 -3.99 3.66 15.83
C GLY A 21 -3.52 2.35 16.48
N ASP A 22 -4.16 1.99 17.60
CA ASP A 22 -3.85 0.76 18.34
C ASP A 22 -4.47 -0.51 17.72
N GLY A 23 -5.29 -0.37 16.68
CA GLY A 23 -6.01 -1.47 16.03
C GLY A 23 -5.16 -2.36 15.12
N VAL A 24 -4.03 -1.85 14.64
CA VAL A 24 -3.13 -2.58 13.73
C VAL A 24 -1.93 -3.10 14.52
N LYS A 25 -1.83 -4.42 14.69
CA LYS A 25 -0.72 -5.05 15.42
C LYS A 25 0.62 -4.69 14.78
N SER A 26 1.37 -3.81 15.44
CA SER A 26 2.70 -3.32 15.03
C SER A 26 3.73 -4.43 14.78
N GLY A 27 3.54 -5.62 15.34
CA GLY A 27 4.41 -6.78 15.12
C GLY A 27 4.35 -7.41 13.72
N MET A 28 3.43 -6.99 12.84
CA MET A 28 3.29 -7.56 11.48
C MET A 28 4.02 -6.77 10.39
N LEU A 29 4.60 -5.62 10.69
CA LEU A 29 5.30 -4.80 9.70
C LEU A 29 6.74 -4.53 10.09
N GLY A 30 7.69 -5.16 9.38
CA GLY A 30 9.11 -4.80 9.48
C GLY A 30 9.41 -3.40 8.93
N SER A 31 8.63 -2.94 7.94
CA SER A 31 8.80 -1.63 7.29
C SER A 31 7.50 -1.15 6.64
N TRP A 32 7.49 0.13 6.22
CA TRP A 32 6.43 0.74 5.41
C TRP A 32 7.03 1.76 4.43
N TYR A 33 6.23 2.31 3.53
CA TYR A 33 6.69 3.28 2.53
C TYR A 33 6.16 4.67 2.82
N VAL A 34 6.98 5.70 2.61
CA VAL A 34 6.65 7.10 2.89
C VAL A 34 6.93 7.99 1.68
N ASP A 35 5.99 8.86 1.34
CA ASP A 35 6.23 10.02 0.49
C ASP A 35 6.00 11.30 1.32
N GLU A 36 7.08 11.93 1.77
CA GLU A 36 7.02 13.12 2.61
C GLU A 36 6.48 14.35 1.87
N SER A 37 6.59 14.40 0.53
CA SER A 37 6.13 15.55 -0.26
C SER A 37 4.62 15.73 -0.26
N ILE A 38 3.89 14.64 0.00
CA ILE A 38 2.43 14.62 0.11
C ILE A 38 1.95 14.10 1.47
N ASN A 39 2.86 13.95 2.43
CA ASN A 39 2.58 13.41 3.76
C ASN A 39 1.78 12.08 3.70
N ALA A 40 2.27 11.16 2.87
CA ALA A 40 1.65 9.87 2.62
C ALA A 40 2.46 8.72 3.22
N HIS A 41 1.76 7.79 3.86
CA HIS A 41 2.32 6.61 4.49
C HIS A 41 1.55 5.38 3.99
N LEU A 42 2.24 4.50 3.26
CA LEU A 42 1.68 3.26 2.74
C LEU A 42 2.22 2.07 3.53
N PHE A 43 1.32 1.29 4.06
CA PHE A 43 1.61 0.12 4.85
C PHE A 43 0.98 -1.12 4.20
N ASN A 44 1.70 -2.24 4.16
CA ASN A 44 1.28 -3.48 3.48
C ASN A 44 1.21 -4.64 4.48
N TYR A 45 0.01 -5.02 4.94
CA TYR A 45 -0.18 -5.86 6.13
C TYR A 45 -0.41 -7.33 5.86
N GLY A 46 -0.42 -7.73 4.58
CA GLY A 46 -0.48 -9.13 4.21
C GLY A 46 -1.39 -9.39 3.02
N GLY A 47 -1.57 -10.68 2.75
CA GLY A 47 -2.26 -11.20 1.57
C GLY A 47 -1.35 -12.10 0.74
N ARG A 48 -1.97 -12.81 -0.21
CA ARG A 48 -1.29 -13.55 -1.28
C ARG A 48 -1.82 -13.10 -2.62
N GLY A 49 -2.17 -11.81 -2.74
CA GLY A 49 -2.98 -11.24 -3.83
C GLY A 49 -2.37 -11.34 -5.23
N GLU A 50 -1.21 -11.99 -5.38
CA GLU A 50 -0.67 -12.49 -6.64
C GLU A 50 -1.42 -13.73 -7.17
N MET A 51 -2.07 -14.50 -6.28
CA MET A 51 -2.81 -15.72 -6.63
C MET A 51 -4.29 -15.43 -6.96
N PRO A 52 -4.90 -16.20 -7.88
CA PRO A 52 -6.31 -16.05 -8.26
C PRO A 52 -7.28 -16.24 -7.09
N GLU A 53 -8.45 -15.59 -7.17
CA GLU A 53 -9.49 -15.67 -6.14
C GLU A 53 -10.12 -17.06 -6.05
N GLU A 54 -10.18 -17.79 -7.16
CA GLU A 54 -10.74 -19.13 -7.28
C GLU A 54 -10.00 -20.16 -6.40
N LEU A 55 -8.77 -19.86 -6.01
CA LEU A 55 -7.98 -20.67 -5.06
C LEU A 55 -8.28 -20.33 -3.59
N GLY A 56 -9.25 -19.45 -3.32
CA GLY A 56 -9.64 -19.01 -1.98
C GLY A 56 -8.60 -18.15 -1.27
N MET A 57 -7.61 -17.62 -2.01
CA MET A 57 -6.51 -16.88 -1.42
C MET A 57 -6.91 -15.44 -1.09
N PRO A 58 -6.56 -14.92 0.11
CA PRO A 58 -6.94 -13.56 0.50
C PRO A 58 -6.22 -12.50 -0.36
N PRO A 59 -6.87 -11.38 -0.69
CA PRO A 59 -6.25 -10.28 -1.41
C PRO A 59 -5.12 -9.65 -0.61
N ASN A 60 -4.25 -8.91 -1.29
CA ASN A 60 -3.30 -8.02 -0.64
C ASN A 60 -4.07 -6.92 0.07
N THR A 61 -3.63 -6.57 1.28
CA THR A 61 -4.27 -5.52 2.09
C THR A 61 -3.25 -4.44 2.41
N SER A 62 -3.62 -3.21 2.07
CA SER A 62 -2.83 -2.02 2.36
C SER A 62 -3.68 -0.97 3.05
N LEU A 63 -3.00 -0.15 3.84
CA LEU A 63 -3.54 1.05 4.47
C LEU A 63 -2.64 2.18 4.02
N LEU A 64 -3.26 3.15 3.36
CA LEU A 64 -2.61 4.38 2.93
C LEU A 64 -3.14 5.51 3.82
N VAL A 65 -2.25 6.17 4.55
CA VAL A 65 -2.58 7.37 5.32
C VAL A 65 -2.05 8.57 4.55
N ILE A 66 -2.91 9.54 4.25
CA ILE A 66 -2.50 10.82 3.68
C ILE A 66 -3.01 11.92 4.59
N ASN A 67 -2.08 12.68 5.18
CA ASN A 67 -2.36 13.60 6.28
C ASN A 67 -2.99 12.90 7.48
N LYS A 68 -4.32 12.81 7.53
CA LYS A 68 -5.11 12.16 8.60
C LYS A 68 -6.20 11.25 8.06
N THR A 69 -6.26 11.07 6.75
CA THR A 69 -7.30 10.27 6.10
C THR A 69 -6.74 8.91 5.79
N ILE A 70 -7.47 7.90 6.21
CA ILE A 70 -7.09 6.50 6.13
C ILE A 70 -7.84 5.87 4.97
N TYR A 71 -7.09 5.34 4.00
CA TYR A 71 -7.61 4.58 2.88
C TYR A 71 -7.26 3.12 3.10
N HIS A 72 -8.28 2.30 3.36
CA HIS A 72 -8.11 0.85 3.45
C HIS A 72 -8.40 0.22 2.09
N ILE A 73 -7.43 -0.51 1.57
CA ILE A 73 -7.43 -1.03 0.21
C ILE A 73 -7.15 -2.53 0.26
N GLU A 74 -8.07 -3.32 -0.28
CA GLU A 74 -7.83 -4.72 -0.62
C GLU A 74 -7.68 -4.82 -2.13
N TYR A 75 -6.63 -5.47 -2.60
CA TYR A 75 -6.29 -5.53 -4.02
C TYR A 75 -5.65 -6.85 -4.42
N ARG A 76 -5.64 -7.11 -5.73
CA ARG A 76 -4.91 -8.20 -6.37
C ARG A 76 -3.98 -7.66 -7.43
N THR A 77 -2.88 -8.36 -7.63
CA THR A 77 -1.93 -8.11 -8.70
C THR A 77 -1.80 -9.35 -9.57
N THR A 78 -1.66 -9.18 -10.88
CA THR A 78 -1.45 -10.31 -11.79
C THR A 78 -0.41 -9.93 -12.83
N ASP A 79 0.62 -10.74 -12.96
CA ASP A 79 1.63 -10.54 -13.99
C ASP A 79 1.20 -11.23 -15.29
N ILE A 80 1.02 -10.42 -16.32
CA ILE A 80 0.65 -10.86 -17.67
C ILE A 80 1.93 -10.86 -18.50
N LYS A 81 2.34 -12.04 -18.96
CA LYS A 81 3.48 -12.15 -19.88
C LYS A 81 3.14 -11.53 -21.23
N VAL A 82 4.02 -10.69 -21.74
CA VAL A 82 3.98 -10.07 -23.08
C VAL A 82 5.29 -10.29 -23.80
N ASP A 83 5.34 -10.04 -25.11
CA ASP A 83 6.47 -10.42 -25.99
C ASP A 83 7.85 -9.98 -25.46
N ASN A 84 7.93 -8.81 -24.81
CA ASN A 84 9.17 -8.23 -24.28
C ASN A 84 9.15 -8.00 -22.76
N GLY A 85 8.35 -8.74 -21.99
CA GLY A 85 8.37 -8.63 -20.53
C GLY A 85 7.09 -9.06 -19.83
N PHE A 86 6.77 -8.38 -18.74
CA PHE A 86 5.57 -8.60 -17.96
C PHE A 86 4.83 -7.29 -17.75
N ILE A 87 3.52 -7.30 -17.93
CA ILE A 87 2.62 -6.23 -17.51
C ILE A 87 1.98 -6.67 -16.21
N ARG A 88 2.24 -5.95 -15.11
CA ARG A 88 1.54 -6.18 -13.85
C ARG A 88 0.21 -5.44 -13.87
N LYS A 89 -0.89 -6.19 -13.85
CA LYS A 89 -2.25 -5.68 -13.68
C LYS A 89 -2.55 -5.52 -12.19
N PHE A 90 -3.17 -4.40 -11.83
CA PHE A 90 -3.66 -4.11 -10.47
C PHE A 90 -5.19 -4.05 -10.47
N SER A 91 -5.83 -4.70 -9.50
CA SER A 91 -7.28 -4.71 -9.35
C SER A 91 -7.67 -4.45 -7.91
N ILE A 92 -8.52 -3.46 -7.67
CA ILE A 92 -9.04 -3.17 -6.33
C ILE A 92 -10.25 -4.06 -6.07
N CYS A 93 -10.19 -4.85 -5.00
CA CYS A 93 -11.28 -5.68 -4.51
C CYS A 93 -12.18 -4.89 -3.55
N ARG A 94 -11.57 -4.11 -2.65
CA ARG A 94 -12.29 -3.29 -1.68
C ARG A 94 -11.57 -1.97 -1.44
N PHE A 95 -12.35 -0.91 -1.25
CA PHE A 95 -11.86 0.41 -0.94
C PHE A 95 -12.78 1.08 0.06
N SER A 96 -12.25 1.44 1.23
CA SER A 96 -12.96 2.21 2.25
C SER A 96 -12.12 3.36 2.76
N ILE A 97 -12.79 4.45 3.14
CA ILE A 97 -12.17 5.68 3.63
C ILE A 97 -12.65 5.91 5.05
N GLU A 98 -11.72 6.21 5.95
CA GLU A 98 -12.01 6.75 7.28
C GLU A 98 -11.38 8.14 7.41
N GLY A 99 -12.22 9.13 7.74
CA GLY A 99 -11.84 10.55 7.80
C GLY A 99 -12.47 11.38 6.67
N GLU A 100 -12.13 12.67 6.63
CA GLU A 100 -12.54 13.55 5.53
C GLU A 100 -11.74 13.21 4.27
N GLU A 101 -12.40 12.97 3.14
CA GLU A 101 -11.73 12.68 1.87
C GLU A 101 -10.95 13.91 1.40
N VAL A 102 -9.64 13.98 1.70
CA VAL A 102 -8.79 15.12 1.33
C VAL A 102 -8.38 15.11 -0.14
N ILE A 103 -8.41 13.94 -0.79
CA ILE A 103 -8.08 13.81 -2.21
C ILE A 103 -9.06 12.89 -2.93
N PRO A 104 -9.44 13.19 -4.19
CA PRO A 104 -10.33 12.33 -4.97
C PRO A 104 -9.75 10.93 -5.18
N ARG A 105 -10.61 9.90 -5.13
CA ARG A 105 -10.22 8.49 -5.41
C ARG A 105 -9.31 8.27 -6.63
N PRO A 106 -9.50 8.91 -7.81
CA PRO A 106 -8.57 8.73 -8.93
C PRO A 106 -7.13 9.15 -8.64
N GLN A 107 -6.92 10.14 -7.75
CA GLN A 107 -5.58 10.53 -7.31
C GLN A 107 -5.00 9.49 -6.34
N VAL A 108 -5.83 8.94 -5.44
CA VAL A 108 -5.42 7.83 -4.57
C VAL A 108 -4.92 6.64 -5.40
N TYR A 109 -5.62 6.29 -6.49
CA TYR A 109 -5.20 5.20 -7.38
C TYR A 109 -3.86 5.48 -8.04
N LYS A 110 -3.62 6.71 -8.53
CA LYS A 110 -2.32 7.09 -9.08
C LYS A 110 -1.18 6.99 -8.05
N ILE A 111 -1.44 7.38 -6.80
CA ILE A 111 -0.47 7.26 -5.70
C ILE A 111 -0.16 5.79 -5.43
N LEU A 112 -1.17 4.92 -5.40
CA LEU A 112 -1.00 3.48 -5.20
C LEU A 112 -0.24 2.82 -6.36
N GLU A 113 -0.57 3.17 -7.61
CA GLU A 113 0.17 2.71 -8.78
C GLU A 113 1.65 3.11 -8.68
N GLN A 114 1.93 4.38 -8.38
CA GLN A 114 3.31 4.85 -8.19
C GLN A 114 4.02 4.11 -7.06
N ALA A 115 3.37 3.92 -5.92
CA ALA A 115 3.96 3.15 -4.83
C ALA A 115 4.27 1.73 -5.31
N PHE A 116 3.28 0.95 -5.75
CA PHE A 116 3.50 -0.46 -6.07
C PHE A 116 4.43 -0.70 -7.26
N PHE A 117 4.42 0.17 -8.28
CA PHE A 117 5.20 -0.04 -9.49
C PHE A 117 6.58 0.64 -9.47
N CYS A 118 6.73 1.81 -8.83
CA CYS A 118 8.06 2.42 -8.69
C CYS A 118 8.90 1.74 -7.61
N ILE A 119 8.28 1.16 -6.56
CA ILE A 119 9.02 0.36 -5.55
C ILE A 119 9.64 -0.90 -6.19
N CYS A 120 9.00 -1.47 -7.23
CA CYS A 120 9.52 -2.62 -7.98
C CYS A 120 10.66 -2.26 -8.95
N ALA A 121 10.87 -0.99 -9.27
CA ALA A 121 11.99 -0.53 -10.08
C ALA A 121 13.25 -0.34 -9.21
N ARG A 122 13.70 -1.38 -8.51
CA ARG A 122 15.09 -1.45 -8.07
C ARG A 122 15.94 -1.88 -9.28
N PRO A 123 17.10 -1.25 -9.52
CA PRO A 123 18.02 -1.76 -10.52
C PRO A 123 18.43 -3.18 -10.12
N ILE A 124 18.43 -4.09 -11.10
CA ILE A 124 19.10 -5.39 -11.02
C ILE A 124 20.60 -5.14 -10.85
#